data_AF-A0A0A2KRS8-F1
#
_entry.id   AF-A0A0A2KRS8-F1
#
_cell.length_a   1.000
_cell.length_b   1.000
_cell.length_c   1.000
_cell.angle_alpha   90.00
_cell.angle_beta   90.00
_cell.angle_gamma   90.00
#
_symmetry.space_group_name_H-M   'P 1'
#
loop_
_entity.id
_entity.type
_entity.pdbx_description
1 polymer ?
#
loop_
_entity_poly.entity_id
_entity_poly.type
_entity_poly.pdbx_seq_one_letter_code
_entity_poly.pdbx_strand_id
1 'polypeptide(L)'
;MPPEGKHSKAVYMGSDGICSGDVGQKLLIDCSTIDTASFLESQDHITKNFPYASLYDASVSGSVIGAERGTIAFFLGCADDNTKDIHELRELFSLMGDKLIPCGDPSLGIAAKLSNKHLSGIITIVYSGAMDMGMKSRIDPRVLSQIYAAGNA
;
A
#
# COMPACT_ATOMS: atom_id res chain seq x y z
N MET A 1 -11.12 1.62 2.91
CA MET A 1 -9.76 1.44 3.45
C MET A 1 -9.68 2.20 4.76
N PRO A 2 -9.68 1.50 5.91
CA PRO A 2 -9.55 2.17 7.20
C PRO A 2 -8.21 2.91 7.34
N PRO A 3 -8.15 4.01 8.12
CA PRO A 3 -6.97 4.87 8.14
C PRO A 3 -5.85 4.42 9.09
N GLU A 4 -6.11 3.50 10.02
CA GLU A 4 -5.14 3.05 11.03
C GLU A 4 -5.30 1.56 11.33
N GLY A 5 -4.27 0.93 11.90
CA GLY A 5 -4.27 -0.48 12.29
C GLY A 5 -5.42 -0.86 13.22
N LYS A 6 -5.73 -0.02 14.22
CA LYS A 6 -6.89 -0.24 15.12
C LYS A 6 -8.22 -0.33 14.37
N HIS A 7 -8.39 0.44 13.30
CA HIS A 7 -9.60 0.44 12.51
C HIS A 7 -9.66 -0.78 11.59
N SER A 8 -8.54 -1.20 11.00
CA SER A 8 -8.47 -2.46 10.24
C SER A 8 -8.78 -3.66 11.14
N LYS A 9 -8.18 -3.72 12.34
CA LYS A 9 -8.49 -4.76 13.33
C LYS A 9 -9.96 -4.76 13.75
N ALA A 10 -10.57 -3.59 13.94
CA ALA A 10 -12.00 -3.51 14.24
C ALA A 10 -12.88 -4.05 13.09
N VAL A 11 -12.49 -3.84 11.83
CA VAL A 11 -13.18 -4.40 10.67
C VAL A 11 -13.07 -5.92 10.62
N TYR A 12 -11.90 -6.50 10.92
CA TYR A 12 -11.73 -7.95 10.90
C TYR A 12 -12.28 -8.64 12.16
N MET A 13 -11.90 -8.14 13.33
CA MET A 13 -12.04 -8.82 14.63
C MET A 13 -12.98 -8.11 15.60
N GLY A 14 -13.66 -7.03 15.18
CA GLY A 14 -14.68 -6.38 15.99
C GLY A 14 -15.90 -7.28 16.25
N SER A 15 -16.77 -6.88 17.18
CA SER A 15 -17.99 -7.64 17.53
C SER A 15 -18.87 -7.94 16.32
N ASP A 16 -18.99 -6.97 15.41
CA ASP A 16 -19.70 -7.08 14.13
C ASP A 16 -18.71 -7.10 12.95
N GLY A 17 -17.48 -7.54 13.20
CA GLY A 17 -16.41 -7.60 12.21
C GLY A 17 -16.57 -8.77 11.23
N ILE A 18 -15.75 -8.80 10.19
CA ILE A 18 -15.76 -9.83 9.15
C ILE A 18 -15.65 -11.25 9.75
N CYS A 19 -14.83 -11.44 10.79
CA CYS A 19 -14.63 -12.73 11.46
C CYS A 19 -15.78 -13.12 12.41
N SER A 20 -16.81 -12.27 12.58
CA SER A 20 -18.04 -12.66 13.28
C SER A 20 -18.89 -13.63 12.45
N GLY A 21 -18.68 -13.67 11.13
CA GLY A 21 -19.26 -14.64 10.20
C GLY A 21 -18.28 -15.73 9.75
N ASP A 22 -18.74 -16.66 8.92
CA ASP A 22 -17.89 -17.69 8.36
C ASP A 22 -17.11 -17.18 7.13
N VAL A 23 -15.79 -17.08 7.29
CA VAL A 23 -14.86 -16.74 6.22
C VAL A 23 -14.02 -17.93 5.76
N GLY A 24 -14.37 -19.15 6.17
CA GLY A 24 -13.57 -20.36 6.04
C GLY A 24 -13.03 -20.65 4.64
N GLN A 25 -13.61 -20.12 3.56
CA GLN A 25 -13.10 -20.32 2.19
C GLN A 25 -13.00 -19.00 1.41
N LYS A 26 -12.79 -17.90 2.13
CA LYS A 26 -12.75 -16.56 1.53
C LYS A 26 -11.31 -16.11 1.31
N LEU A 27 -11.15 -15.36 0.23
CA LEU A 27 -9.96 -14.57 -0.05
C LEU A 27 -10.19 -13.16 0.50
N LEU A 28 -9.48 -12.83 1.58
CA LEU A 28 -9.53 -11.53 2.24
C LEU A 28 -8.32 -10.70 1.78
N ILE A 29 -8.55 -9.43 1.48
CA ILE A 29 -7.52 -8.52 0.97
C ILE A 29 -7.62 -7.19 1.73
N ASP A 30 -6.56 -6.84 2.46
CA ASP A 30 -6.44 -5.52 3.08
C ASP A 30 -5.55 -4.61 2.24
N CYS A 31 -6.16 -3.62 1.58
CA CYS A 31 -5.42 -2.64 0.79
C CYS A 31 -4.92 -1.45 1.64
N SER A 32 -5.24 -1.39 2.94
CA SER A 32 -5.01 -0.23 3.79
C SER A 32 -3.52 -0.02 4.08
N THR A 33 -3.09 1.25 4.19
CA THR A 33 -1.75 1.56 4.72
C THR A 33 -1.82 1.65 6.23
N ILE A 34 -1.47 0.56 6.92
CA ILE A 34 -1.43 0.46 8.39
C ILE A 34 -0.03 0.04 8.87
N ASP A 35 0.13 -0.21 10.18
CA ASP A 35 1.34 -0.85 10.71
C ASP A 35 1.31 -2.37 10.45
N THR A 36 2.50 -2.95 10.27
CA THR A 36 2.64 -4.38 9.99
C THR A 36 2.17 -5.25 11.16
N ALA A 37 2.35 -4.80 12.40
CA ALA A 37 1.95 -5.55 13.59
C ALA A 37 0.43 -5.78 13.65
N SER A 38 -0.37 -4.76 13.38
CA SER A 38 -1.84 -4.88 13.37
C SER A 38 -2.36 -5.79 12.25
N PHE A 39 -1.71 -5.77 11.08
CA PHE A 39 -2.03 -6.69 9.99
C PHE A 39 -1.71 -8.14 10.38
N LEU A 40 -0.50 -8.40 10.89
CA LEU A 40 -0.07 -9.73 11.30
C LEU A 40 -0.94 -10.30 12.43
N GLU A 41 -1.40 -9.47 13.38
CA GLU A 41 -2.35 -9.89 14.41
C GLU A 41 -3.68 -10.38 13.82
N SER A 42 -4.20 -9.67 12.80
CA SER A 42 -5.42 -10.07 12.09
C SER A 42 -5.20 -11.34 11.28
N GLN A 43 -4.04 -11.47 10.63
CA GLN A 43 -3.67 -12.67 9.88
C GLN A 43 -3.55 -13.90 10.79
N ASP A 44 -2.91 -13.75 11.96
CA ASP A 44 -2.80 -14.80 12.97
C ASP A 44 -4.19 -15.24 13.45
N HIS A 45 -5.09 -14.29 13.70
CA HIS A 45 -6.45 -14.58 14.11
C HIS A 45 -7.21 -15.37 13.04
N ILE A 46 -7.13 -14.95 11.77
CA ILE A 46 -7.81 -15.61 10.67
C ILE A 46 -7.23 -17.01 10.44
N THR A 47 -5.90 -17.16 10.44
CA THR A 47 -5.23 -18.46 10.25
C THR A 47 -5.63 -19.47 11.33
N LYS A 48 -5.78 -19.02 12.58
CA LYS A 48 -6.16 -19.88 13.72
C LYS A 48 -7.61 -20.31 13.69
N ASN A 49 -8.53 -19.43 13.30
CA ASN A 49 -9.97 -19.67 13.38
C ASN A 49 -10.59 -20.17 12.06
N PHE A 50 -9.95 -19.86 10.93
CA PHE A 50 -10.43 -20.12 9.57
C PHE A 50 -9.28 -20.64 8.68
N PRO A 51 -8.81 -21.88 8.88
CA PRO A 51 -7.57 -22.38 8.27
C PRO A 51 -7.60 -22.49 6.73
N TYR A 52 -8.78 -22.46 6.11
CA TYR A 52 -8.92 -22.47 4.65
C TYR A 52 -9.16 -21.07 4.05
N ALA A 53 -9.23 -20.03 4.90
CA ALA A 53 -9.27 -18.64 4.47
C ALA A 53 -7.86 -18.11 4.17
N SER A 54 -7.77 -17.13 3.29
CA SER A 54 -6.51 -16.43 2.99
C SER A 54 -6.66 -14.94 3.33
N LEU A 55 -5.63 -14.34 3.94
CA LEU A 55 -5.54 -12.88 4.11
C LEU A 55 -4.25 -12.36 3.49
N TYR A 56 -4.38 -11.42 2.55
CA TYR A 56 -3.27 -10.74 1.88
C TYR A 56 -3.30 -9.23 2.16
N ASP A 57 -2.13 -8.62 2.36
CA ASP A 57 -1.98 -7.17 2.26
C ASP A 57 -1.68 -6.77 0.82
N ALA A 58 -2.39 -5.75 0.33
CA ALA A 58 -2.27 -5.25 -1.04
C ALA A 58 -2.27 -3.72 -1.06
N SER A 59 -1.27 -3.11 -0.42
CA SER A 59 -1.19 -1.65 -0.30
C SER A 59 -1.11 -0.96 -1.67
N VAL A 60 -1.80 0.17 -1.82
CA VAL A 60 -1.94 0.86 -3.12
C VAL A 60 -1.04 2.08 -3.25
N SER A 61 -0.60 2.39 -4.47
CA SER A 61 0.09 3.63 -4.84
C SER A 61 -0.51 4.26 -6.08
N GLY A 62 -0.87 5.55 -5.98
CA GLY A 62 -1.49 6.33 -7.05
C GLY A 62 -2.40 7.42 -6.48
N SER A 63 -2.95 8.25 -7.37
CA SER A 63 -3.92 9.29 -7.00
C SER A 63 -5.35 8.78 -7.09
N VAL A 64 -6.31 9.58 -6.59
CA VAL A 64 -7.75 9.30 -6.78
C VAL A 64 -8.10 9.15 -8.26
N ILE A 65 -7.55 10.03 -9.11
CA ILE A 65 -7.72 9.96 -10.58
C ILE A 65 -7.15 8.65 -11.13
N GLY A 66 -6.00 8.19 -10.61
CA GLY A 66 -5.43 6.90 -10.98
C GLY A 66 -6.34 5.73 -10.58
N ALA A 67 -6.98 5.79 -9.42
CA ALA A 67 -7.91 4.76 -8.97
C ALA A 67 -9.18 4.72 -9.82
N GLU A 68 -9.75 5.89 -10.15
CA GLU A 68 -10.90 6.01 -11.07
C GLU A 68 -10.60 5.46 -12.46
N ARG A 69 -9.35 5.59 -12.93
CA ARG A 69 -8.89 5.10 -14.24
C ARG A 69 -8.41 3.66 -14.23
N GLY A 70 -8.34 3.00 -13.07
CA GLY A 70 -7.79 1.66 -12.95
C GLY A 70 -6.28 1.57 -13.20
N THR A 71 -5.53 2.64 -12.90
CA THR A 71 -4.08 2.74 -13.16
C THR A 71 -3.27 2.89 -11.87
N ILE A 72 -3.77 2.37 -10.74
CA ILE A 72 -3.01 2.34 -9.49
C ILE A 72 -2.08 1.13 -9.46
N ALA A 73 -0.98 1.26 -8.72
CA ALA A 73 -0.10 0.14 -8.43
C ALA A 73 -0.49 -0.53 -7.12
N PHE A 74 -0.46 -1.86 -7.08
CA PHE A 74 -0.65 -2.68 -5.89
C PHE A 74 0.68 -3.30 -5.46
N PHE A 75 0.97 -3.24 -4.15
CA PHE A 75 2.11 -3.88 -3.49
C PHE A 75 1.58 -5.03 -2.64
N LEU A 76 1.81 -6.25 -3.09
CA LEU A 76 1.17 -7.46 -2.57
C LEU A 76 2.12 -8.22 -1.65
N GLY A 77 1.76 -8.41 -0.37
CA GLY A 77 2.54 -9.19 0.59
C GLY A 77 2.40 -10.70 0.40
N CYS A 78 2.71 -11.18 -0.80
CA CYS A 78 2.91 -12.59 -1.09
C CYS A 78 4.04 -12.77 -2.12
N ALA A 79 4.65 -13.96 -2.13
CA ALA A 79 5.59 -14.35 -3.18
C ALA A 79 4.82 -14.74 -4.45
N ASP A 80 5.43 -14.56 -5.63
CA ASP A 80 4.76 -14.86 -6.90
C ASP A 80 4.72 -16.37 -7.20
N ASP A 81 5.78 -17.09 -6.83
CA ASP A 81 6.07 -18.47 -7.22
C ASP A 81 5.46 -19.55 -6.30
N ASN A 82 5.00 -19.17 -5.10
CA ASN A 82 4.49 -20.11 -4.09
C ASN A 82 3.18 -19.64 -3.42
N THR A 83 2.41 -18.81 -4.10
CA THR A 83 1.11 -18.34 -3.59
C THR A 83 -0.02 -19.05 -4.32
N LYS A 84 -0.82 -19.84 -3.58
CA LYS A 84 -1.94 -20.61 -4.14
C LYS A 84 -2.99 -19.74 -4.86
N ASP A 85 -3.21 -18.51 -4.40
CA ASP A 85 -4.25 -17.61 -4.89
C ASP A 85 -3.70 -16.55 -5.88
N ILE A 86 -2.46 -16.71 -6.38
CA ILE A 86 -1.78 -15.67 -7.16
C ILE A 86 -2.47 -15.37 -8.49
N HIS A 87 -3.07 -16.37 -9.12
CA HIS A 87 -3.77 -16.21 -10.38
C HIS A 87 -5.05 -15.37 -10.19
N GLU A 88 -5.85 -15.70 -9.18
CA GLU A 88 -7.06 -14.96 -8.81
C GLU A 88 -6.72 -13.53 -8.39
N LEU A 89 -5.64 -13.33 -7.62
CA LEU A 89 -5.17 -12.01 -7.23
C LEU A 89 -4.74 -11.19 -8.46
N ARG A 90 -3.97 -11.78 -9.38
CA ARG A 90 -3.54 -11.11 -10.62
C ARG A 90 -4.71 -10.69 -11.50
N GLU A 91 -5.67 -11.59 -11.69
CA GLU A 91 -6.89 -11.28 -12.44
C GLU A 91 -7.65 -10.12 -11.79
N LEU A 92 -7.92 -10.22 -10.48
CA LEU A 92 -8.64 -9.19 -9.74
C LEU A 92 -7.94 -7.83 -9.80
N PHE A 93 -6.64 -7.77 -9.53
CA PHE A 93 -5.91 -6.50 -9.51
C PHE A 93 -5.73 -5.90 -10.90
N SER A 94 -5.72 -6.71 -11.97
CA SER A 94 -5.66 -6.19 -13.35
C SER A 94 -6.88 -5.36 -13.74
N LEU A 95 -8.01 -5.51 -13.03
CA LEU A 95 -9.23 -4.73 -13.25
C LEU A 95 -9.16 -3.34 -12.58
N MET A 96 -8.25 -3.14 -11.62
CA MET A 96 -8.17 -1.93 -10.80
C MET A 96 -6.82 -1.21 -10.93
N GLY A 97 -5.81 -1.85 -11.51
CA GLY A 97 -4.45 -1.34 -11.53
C GLY A 97 -3.67 -1.74 -12.77
N ASP A 98 -2.65 -0.95 -13.09
CA ASP A 98 -1.74 -1.21 -14.20
C ASP A 98 -0.49 -2.00 -13.76
N LYS A 99 -0.27 -2.11 -12.45
CA LYS A 99 0.89 -2.78 -11.85
C LYS A 99 0.50 -3.56 -10.60
N LEU A 100 0.93 -4.81 -10.55
CA LEU A 100 0.93 -5.64 -9.34
C LEU A 100 2.36 -6.07 -9.06
N ILE A 101 2.88 -5.70 -7.88
CA ILE A 101 4.24 -6.00 -7.45
C ILE A 101 4.17 -6.94 -6.25
N PRO A 102 4.47 -8.24 -6.43
CA PRO A 102 4.67 -9.17 -5.32
C PRO A 102 5.87 -8.74 -4.48
N CYS A 103 5.67 -8.60 -3.18
CA CYS A 103 6.66 -8.09 -2.22
C CYS A 103 7.28 -9.18 -1.35
N GLY A 104 6.89 -10.45 -1.51
CA GLY A 104 7.42 -11.57 -0.73
C GLY A 104 6.50 -11.94 0.43
N ASP A 105 6.97 -11.98 1.66
CA ASP A 105 6.18 -12.48 2.78
C ASP A 105 4.99 -11.59 3.18
N PRO A 106 4.06 -12.11 4.01
CA PRO A 106 3.01 -11.31 4.61
C PRO A 106 3.50 -10.01 5.23
N SER A 107 2.73 -8.95 5.09
CA SER A 107 3.02 -7.57 5.52
C SER A 107 4.11 -6.84 4.73
N LEU A 108 4.81 -7.49 3.79
CA LEU A 108 5.85 -6.83 3.00
C LEU A 108 5.29 -5.84 1.96
N GLY A 109 4.03 -5.99 1.54
CA GLY A 109 3.35 -4.97 0.72
C GLY A 109 3.12 -3.68 1.50
N ILE A 110 2.72 -3.79 2.77
CA ILE A 110 2.63 -2.66 3.72
C ILE A 110 4.02 -2.05 3.95
N ALA A 111 5.03 -2.87 4.23
CA ALA A 111 6.40 -2.38 4.46
C ALA A 111 6.96 -1.64 3.23
N ALA A 112 6.75 -2.17 2.03
CA ALA A 112 7.11 -1.51 0.78
C ALA A 112 6.39 -0.17 0.63
N LYS A 113 5.10 -0.10 0.96
CA LYS A 113 4.34 1.15 0.90
C LYS A 113 4.84 2.19 1.89
N LEU A 114 5.15 1.79 3.12
CA LEU A 114 5.69 2.66 4.16
C LEU A 114 7.06 3.19 3.75
N SER A 115 7.93 2.33 3.21
CA SER A 115 9.23 2.73 2.64
C SER A 115 9.07 3.75 1.52
N ASN A 116 8.16 3.51 0.56
CA ASN A 116 7.89 4.45 -0.53
C ASN A 116 7.38 5.81 -0.02
N LYS A 117 6.46 5.82 0.97
CA LYS A 117 5.97 7.06 1.59
C LYS A 117 7.08 7.81 2.32
N HIS A 118 7.95 7.10 3.04
CA HIS A 118 9.08 7.70 3.73
C HIS A 118 10.05 8.37 2.74
N LEU A 119 10.41 7.68 1.65
CA LEU A 119 11.24 8.24 0.59
C LEU A 119 10.63 9.51 -0.01
N SER A 120 9.33 9.49 -0.36
CA SER A 120 8.64 10.67 -0.88
C SER A 120 8.65 11.85 0.10
N GLY A 121 8.51 11.57 1.41
CA GLY A 121 8.60 12.59 2.46
C GLY A 121 9.98 13.23 2.53
N ILE A 122 11.05 12.44 2.51
CA ILE A 122 12.43 12.95 2.51
C ILE A 122 12.70 13.81 1.27
N ILE A 123 12.34 13.32 0.08
CA ILE A 123 12.50 14.07 -1.18
C ILE A 123 11.79 15.42 -1.07
N THR A 124 10.56 15.44 -0.54
CA THR A 124 9.79 16.68 -0.38
C THR A 124 10.47 17.67 0.55
N ILE A 125 11.04 17.20 1.66
CA ILE A 125 11.79 18.06 2.60
C ILE A 125 13.01 18.67 1.93
N VAL A 126 13.82 17.84 1.25
CA VAL A 126 15.05 18.29 0.57
C VAL A 126 14.70 19.26 -0.57
N TYR A 127 13.71 18.92 -1.39
CA TYR A 127 13.24 19.77 -2.48
C TYR A 127 12.75 21.14 -1.98
N SER A 128 11.99 21.15 -0.87
CA SER A 128 11.51 22.39 -0.25
C SER A 128 12.67 23.25 0.26
N GLY A 129 13.68 22.64 0.88
CA GLY A 129 14.89 23.33 1.34
C GLY A 129 15.72 23.91 0.18
N ALA A 130 15.87 23.16 -0.91
CA ALA A 130 16.55 23.63 -2.12
C ALA A 130 15.81 24.81 -2.76
N MET A 131 14.49 24.74 -2.85
CA MET A 131 13.64 25.85 -3.31
C MET A 131 13.81 27.11 -2.46
N ASP A 132 13.75 26.98 -1.13
CA ASP A 132 13.94 28.12 -0.22
C ASP A 132 15.32 28.78 -0.38
N MET A 133 16.38 27.97 -0.51
CA MET A 133 17.74 28.46 -0.76
C MET A 133 17.85 29.26 -2.06
N GLY A 134 17.28 28.74 -3.15
CA GLY A 134 17.28 29.42 -4.45
C GLY A 134 16.45 30.72 -4.45
N MET A 135 15.28 30.69 -3.81
CA MET A 135 14.42 31.87 -3.69
C MET A 135 15.06 32.99 -2.84
N LYS A 136 15.77 32.64 -1.76
CA LYS A 136 16.57 33.62 -0.98
C LYS A 136 17.66 34.29 -1.81
N SER A 137 18.16 33.59 -2.82
CA SER A 137 19.10 34.13 -3.82
C SER A 137 18.41 34.93 -4.93
N ARG A 138 17.10 35.22 -4.79
CA ARG A 138 16.24 35.97 -5.71
C ARG A 138 15.98 35.30 -7.06
N ILE A 139 16.13 33.98 -7.13
CA ILE A 139 15.77 33.21 -8.33
C ILE A 139 14.26 32.96 -8.30
N ASP A 140 13.57 33.15 -9.44
CA ASP A 140 12.15 32.86 -9.57
C ASP A 140 11.90 31.35 -9.35
N PRO A 141 10.93 30.95 -8.49
CA PRO A 141 10.66 29.54 -8.19
C PRO A 141 10.25 28.72 -9.42
N ARG A 142 9.66 29.34 -10.46
CA ARG A 142 9.32 28.68 -11.72
C ARG A 142 10.58 28.37 -12.52
N VAL A 143 11.57 29.26 -12.49
CA VAL A 143 12.88 29.02 -13.10
C VAL A 143 13.62 27.93 -12.34
N LEU A 144 13.60 27.94 -11.00
CA LEU A 144 14.17 26.84 -10.19
C LEU A 144 13.51 25.49 -10.51
N SER A 145 12.18 25.45 -10.64
CA SER A 145 11.47 24.22 -11.02
C SER A 145 11.90 23.71 -12.40
N GLN A 146 12.14 24.60 -13.37
CA GLN A 146 12.68 24.23 -14.68
C GLN A 146 14.13 23.72 -14.58
N ILE A 147 14.96 24.35 -13.74
CA ILE A 147 16.35 23.93 -13.50
C ILE A 147 16.37 22.51 -12.91
N TYR A 148 15.52 22.21 -11.92
CA TYR A 148 15.44 20.88 -11.32
C TYR A 148 14.93 19.84 -12.32
N ALA A 149 13.93 20.17 -13.14
CA ALA A 149 13.43 19.27 -14.18
C ALA A 149 14.44 19.04 -15.32
N ALA A 150 15.33 19.99 -15.59
CA ALA A 150 16.41 19.86 -16.57
C ALA A 150 17.63 19.09 -16.01
N GLY A 151 17.75 18.99 -14.68
CA GLY A 151 18.78 18.20 -14.02
C GLY A 151 18.43 16.71 -13.98
N ASN A 152 19.45 15.86 -13.98
CA ASN A 152 19.30 14.41 -13.78
C ASN A 152 19.27 14.01 -12.29
N ALA A 153 19.01 14.96 -11.39
CA ALA A 153 19.08 14.77 -9.94
C ALA A 153 17.71 14.41 -9.35
#